data_AF-A0A645G5E1-F1
#
_entry.id   AF-A0A645G5E1-F1
#
_cell.length_a   1.000
_cell.length_b   1.000
_cell.length_c   1.000
_cell.angle_alpha   90.00
_cell.angle_beta   90.00
_cell.angle_gamma   90.00
#
_symmetry.space_group_name_H-M   'P 1'
#
loop_
_entity.id
_entity.type
_entity.pdbx_description
1 polymer ?
#
loop_
_entity_poly.entity_id
_entity_poly.type
_entity_poly.pdbx_seq_one_letter_code
_entity_poly.pdbx_strand_id
1 'polypeptide(L)'
;MYLFGVNTPIGYNCQGHHLYIGPPHIDLTALPAQTYLCVDDTRYRVDRAETVYLSDRPVYVWAVVRTVVGQEEPEEGGAGT
;
A
#
# COMPACT_ATOMS: atom_id res chain seq x y z
N MET A 1 -8.05 8.19 12.05
CA MET A 1 -7.12 8.94 11.17
C MET A 1 -7.91 10.03 10.47
N TYR A 2 -7.35 11.24 10.29
CA TYR A 2 -8.00 12.27 9.47
C TYR A 2 -7.45 12.18 8.05
N LEU A 3 -8.25 11.63 7.15
CA LEU A 3 -7.94 11.59 5.71
C LEU A 3 -8.98 12.44 4.99
N PHE A 4 -8.54 13.45 4.23
CA PHE A 4 -9.42 14.39 3.52
C PHE A 4 -10.52 15.04 4.40
N GLY A 5 -10.22 15.32 5.68
CA GLY A 5 -11.17 15.95 6.59
C GLY A 5 -12.22 15.02 7.22
N VAL A 6 -12.16 13.71 6.95
CA VAL A 6 -13.07 12.73 7.55
C VAL A 6 -12.36 11.95 8.65
N ASN A 7 -13.00 11.84 9.82
CA ASN A 7 -12.54 10.99 10.91
C ASN A 7 -12.89 9.54 10.58
N THR A 8 -11.89 8.71 10.31
CA THR A 8 -12.07 7.27 10.07
C THR A 8 -11.50 6.46 11.24
N PRO A 9 -12.00 5.21 11.46
CA PRO A 9 -11.31 4.24 12.31
C PRO A 9 -9.82 4.23 12.00
N ILE A 10 -8.99 4.17 13.04
CA ILE A 10 -7.54 4.30 12.87
C ILE A 10 -7.06 3.22 11.90
N GLY A 11 -6.48 3.65 10.78
CA GLY A 11 -5.86 2.78 9.80
C GLY A 11 -6.78 2.10 8.79
N TYR A 12 -8.04 2.52 8.66
CA TYR A 12 -8.93 2.06 7.58
C TYR A 12 -9.84 3.18 7.07
N ASN A 13 -10.05 3.26 5.75
CA ASN A 13 -11.18 3.98 5.17
C ASN A 13 -12.13 3.00 4.47
N CYS A 14 -13.41 3.34 4.36
CA CYS A 14 -14.45 2.49 3.75
C CYS A 14 -14.24 2.18 2.25
N GLN A 15 -13.17 2.68 1.64
CA GLN A 15 -12.80 2.48 0.23
C GLN A 15 -11.66 1.46 0.08
N GLY A 16 -11.35 0.67 1.12
CA GLY A 16 -10.32 -0.37 1.06
C GLY A 16 -8.88 0.16 1.18
N HIS A 17 -8.70 1.38 1.69
CA HIS A 17 -7.37 1.90 2.02
C HIS A 17 -7.08 1.70 3.50
N HIS A 18 -5.83 1.33 3.77
CA HIS A 18 -5.29 1.07 5.09
C HIS A 18 -4.07 1.95 5.37
N LEU A 19 -3.82 2.25 6.64
CA LEU A 19 -2.57 2.86 7.08
C LEU A 19 -1.57 1.76 7.42
N TYR A 20 -0.43 1.79 6.77
CA TYR A 20 0.76 1.03 7.14
C TYR A 20 1.68 1.91 7.99
N ILE A 21 2.22 1.35 9.07
CA ILE A 21 3.31 1.92 9.87
C ILE A 21 4.39 0.84 9.98
N GLY A 22 5.61 1.18 9.55
CA GLY A 22 6.70 0.22 9.44
C GLY A 22 8.06 0.78 9.85
N PRO A 23 9.08 -0.10 9.87
CA PRO A 23 10.40 0.28 10.31
C PRO A 23 11.09 1.25 9.34
N PRO A 24 12.01 2.10 9.82
CA PRO A 24 12.65 3.13 9.01
C PRO A 24 13.67 2.59 7.98
N HIS A 25 14.07 1.32 8.07
CA HIS A 25 15.07 0.72 7.20
C HIS A 25 14.50 0.13 5.90
N ILE A 26 13.17 0.08 5.77
CA ILE A 26 12.49 -0.34 4.54
C ILE A 26 11.98 0.91 3.84
N ASP A 27 12.62 1.28 2.73
CA ASP A 27 12.21 2.43 1.95
C ASP A 27 11.07 2.06 0.98
N LEU A 28 9.84 2.26 1.43
CA LEU A 28 8.65 2.05 0.60
C LEU A 28 8.51 3.07 -0.53
N THR A 29 9.22 4.21 -0.48
CA THR A 29 9.13 5.27 -1.50
C THR A 29 9.95 4.95 -2.75
N ALA A 30 10.96 4.08 -2.60
CA ALA A 30 11.86 3.67 -3.68
C ALA A 30 11.49 2.30 -4.31
N LEU A 31 10.38 1.69 -3.89
CA LEU A 31 9.97 0.38 -4.41
C LEU A 31 9.49 0.45 -5.87
N PRO A 32 9.78 -0.57 -6.70
CA PRO A 32 9.18 -0.70 -8.03
C PRO A 32 7.65 -0.71 -7.96
N ALA A 33 6.98 -0.14 -8.97
CA ALA A 33 5.52 0.00 -9.01
C ALA A 33 4.74 -1.33 -8.94
N GLN A 34 5.37 -2.46 -9.30
CA GLN A 34 4.80 -3.81 -9.21
C GLN A 34 5.14 -4.52 -7.88
N THR A 35 5.62 -3.79 -6.87
CA THR A 35 5.87 -4.34 -5.55
C THR A 35 4.61 -4.33 -4.70
N TYR A 36 4.37 -5.42 -3.98
CA TYR A 36 3.23 -5.57 -3.08
C TYR A 36 3.70 -5.86 -1.67
N LEU A 37 2.98 -5.32 -0.69
CA LEU A 37 3.05 -5.82 0.68
C LEU A 37 2.15 -7.05 0.78
N CYS A 38 2.66 -8.15 1.30
CA CYS A 38 1.89 -9.37 1.52
C CYS A 38 1.65 -9.56 3.02
N VAL A 39 0.39 -9.76 3.39
CA VAL A 39 -0.03 -10.18 4.74
C VAL A 39 -0.93 -11.38 4.54
N ASP A 40 -0.47 -12.55 4.97
CA ASP A 40 -1.09 -13.84 4.66
C ASP A 40 -1.35 -13.97 3.14
N ASP A 41 -2.59 -14.28 2.75
CA ASP A 41 -3.01 -14.38 1.34
C ASP A 41 -3.43 -13.04 0.71
N THR A 42 -3.33 -11.94 1.46
CA THR A 42 -3.77 -10.62 1.00
C THR A 42 -2.60 -9.79 0.51
N ARG A 43 -2.74 -9.24 -0.70
CA ARG A 43 -1.76 -8.32 -1.30
C ARG A 43 -2.25 -6.88 -1.20
N TYR A 44 -1.33 -5.99 -0.86
CA TYR A 44 -1.58 -4.55 -0.80
C TYR A 44 -0.61 -3.81 -1.71
N ARG A 45 -1.14 -2.86 -2.48
CA ARG A 45 -0.33 -1.90 -3.22
C ARG A 45 -0.11 -0.65 -2.40
N VAL A 46 1.09 -0.11 -2.42
CA VAL A 46 1.42 1.20 -1.84
C VAL A 46 0.98 2.29 -2.82
N ASP A 47 0.08 3.17 -2.40
CA ASP A 47 -0.31 4.33 -3.21
C ASP A 47 0.49 5.58 -2.81
N ARG A 48 0.84 5.70 -1.53
CA ARG A 48 1.71 6.76 -1.01
C ARG A 48 2.51 6.24 0.17
N ALA A 49 3.76 6.66 0.29
CA ALA A 49 4.61 6.41 1.45
C ALA A 49 5.44 7.64 1.77
N GLU A 50 5.83 7.77 3.04
CA GLU A 50 6.71 8.84 3.51
C GLU A 50 7.50 8.37 4.74
N THR A 51 8.80 8.68 4.74
CA THR A 51 9.69 8.44 5.88
C THR A 51 9.59 9.61 6.84
N VAL A 52 9.34 9.31 8.11
CA VAL A 52 9.30 10.30 9.18
C VAL A 52 10.68 10.41 9.82
N TYR A 53 11.16 11.64 9.92
CA TYR A 53 12.46 11.97 10.48
C TYR A 53 12.32 12.72 11.81
N LEU A 54 13.21 12.40 12.74
CA LEU A 54 13.50 13.23 13.90
C LEU A 54 14.88 13.84 13.67
N SER A 55 14.92 15.14 13.39
CA SER A 55 16.11 15.78 12.81
C SER A 55 16.50 15.12 11.48
N ASP A 56 17.69 14.54 11.40
CA ASP A 56 18.22 13.81 10.24
C ASP A 56 18.06 12.28 10.37
N ARG A 57 17.51 11.79 11.48
CA ARG A 57 17.35 10.36 11.76
C ARG A 57 15.97 9.85 11.34
N PRO A 58 15.88 8.84 10.45
CA PRO A 58 14.60 8.22 10.13
C PRO A 58 14.10 7.38 11.33
N VAL A 59 12.82 7.52 11.68
CA VAL A 59 12.20 6.87 12.85
C VAL A 59 11.20 5.79 12.45
N TYR A 60 10.35 6.06 11.46
CA TYR A 60 9.42 5.08 10.88
C TYR A 60 8.98 5.53 9.50
N VAL A 61 8.35 4.62 8.75
CA VAL A 61 7.67 4.93 7.48
C VAL A 61 6.17 4.80 7.69
N TRP A 62 5.39 5.75 7.20
CA TRP A 62 3.95 5.58 7.04
C TRP A 62 3.59 5.44 5.57
N ALA A 63 2.56 4.65 5.28
CA ALA A 63 2.06 4.50 3.92
C ALA A 63 0.54 4.32 3.88
N VAL A 64 -0.08 4.79 2.81
CA VAL A 64 -1.44 4.43 2.42
C VAL A 64 -1.34 3.25 1.48
N VAL A 65 -1.98 2.15 1.86
CA VAL A 65 -1.96 0.90 1.11
C VAL A 65 -3.37 0.45 0.81
N ARG A 66 -3.59 -0.23 -0.31
CA ARG A 66 -4.92 -0.71 -0.71
C ARG A 66 -4.87 -2.16 -1.15
N THR A 67 -5.91 -2.92 -0.82
CA THR A 67 -6.01 -4.33 -1.22
C THR A 67 -6.04 -4.44 -2.74
N VAL A 68 -5.28 -5.39 -3.28
CA VAL A 68 -5.33 -5.76 -4.69
C VAL A 68 -6.22 -6.99 -4.78
N VAL A 69 -7.43 -6.79 -5.30
CA VAL A 69 -8.28 -7.91 -5.73
C VAL A 69 -7.72 -8.38 -7.06
N GLY A 70 -7.35 -9.65 -7.17
CA GLY A 70 -6.77 -10.19 -8.40
C GLY A 70 -7.66 -9.84 -9.59
N GLN A 71 -7.11 -9.10 -10.56
CA GLN A 71 -7.69 -9.14 -11.90
C GLN A 71 -7.41 -10.56 -12.37
N GLU A 72 -8.46 -11.31 -12.70
CA GLU A 72 -8.33 -12.51 -13.53
C GLU A 72 -7.39 -12.16 -14.68
N GLU A 73 -6.33 -12.95 -14.87
CA GLU A 73 -5.50 -12.84 -16.06
C GLU A 73 -6.44 -12.86 -17.27
N PRO A 74 -6.32 -11.93 -18.23
CA PRO A 74 -7.13 -12.02 -19.44
C PRO A 74 -6.78 -13.36 -20.07
N GLU A 75 -7.78 -14.26 -20.20
CA GLU A 75 -7.62 -15.50 -20.96
C GLU A 75 -7.00 -15.13 -22.31
N GLU A 76 -5.79 -15.62 -22.56
CA GLU A 76 -5.15 -15.48 -23.87
C GLU A 76 -6.03 -16.19 -24.89
N GLY A 77 -6.79 -15.36 -25.61
CA GLY A 77 -7.30 -15.55 -26.96
C GLY A 77 -7.50 -17.00 -27.41
N GLY A 78 -8.73 -17.49 -27.25
CA GLY A 78 -9.27 -18.40 -28.25
C GLY A 78 -9.33 -17.69 -29.60
N ALA A 79 -8.53 -18.13 -30.57
CA ALA A 79 -8.90 -18.30 -31.98
C ALA A 79 -7.65 -18.59 -32.83
N GLY A 80 -7.61 -19.78 -33.42
CA GLY A 80 -6.70 -20.14 -34.50
C GLY A 80 -7.15 -21.47 -35.10
N THR A 81 -8.01 -21.36 -36.11
CA THR A 81 -8.57 -22.41 -36.98
C THR A 81 -7.60 -23.50 -37.41
#